data_AF-A0A2S7KXQ0-F1
#
_entry.id   AF-A0A2S7KXQ0-F1
#
_cell.length_a   1.000
_cell.length_b   1.000
_cell.length_c   1.000
_cell.angle_alpha   90.00
_cell.angle_beta   90.00
_cell.angle_gamma   90.00
#
_symmetry.space_group_name_H-M   'P 1'
#
loop_
_entity.id
_entity.type
_entity.pdbx_description
1 polymer ?
#
loop_
_entity_poly.entity_id
_entity_poly.type
_entity_poly.pdbx_seq_one_letter_code
_entity_poly.pdbx_strand_id
1 'polypeptide(L)'
;MLIGYFDYLIIGVLIYLNIKYWKTNFKINKGCLLGGLLFGFFLPFISMIIELQIVGEWMDSFEVVYTFLRFPTYWIIGIIQMVIIGIKLSFNNENEQKE
;
A
#
# COMPACT_ATOMS: atom_id res chain seq x y z
N MET A 1 6.60 8.01 14.64
CA MET A 1 5.71 6.85 14.99
C MET A 1 5.74 5.78 13.90
N LEU A 2 5.35 4.52 14.21
CA LEU A 2 5.38 3.39 13.26
C LEU A 2 4.37 3.58 12.11
N ILE A 3 3.25 4.25 12.39
CA ILE A 3 2.27 4.75 11.41
C ILE A 3 2.19 6.27 11.62
N GLY A 4 2.45 7.05 10.57
CA GLY A 4 2.37 8.50 10.56
C GLY A 4 1.09 9.04 9.92
N TYR A 5 0.90 10.36 9.98
CA TYR A 5 -0.28 11.03 9.40
C TYR A 5 -0.46 10.75 7.89
N PHE A 6 0.65 10.71 7.15
CA PHE A 6 0.63 10.38 5.73
C PHE A 6 0.14 8.94 5.47
N ASP A 7 0.48 7.99 6.33
CA ASP A 7 0.10 6.59 6.17
C ASP A 7 -1.43 6.42 6.29
N TYR A 8 -2.07 7.16 7.20
CA TYR A 8 -3.54 7.20 7.32
C TYR A 8 -4.22 7.72 6.05
N LEU A 9 -3.65 8.76 5.43
CA LEU A 9 -4.14 9.28 4.16
C LEU A 9 -4.07 8.20 3.07
N ILE A 10 -2.93 7.51 2.97
CA ILE A 10 -2.76 6.43 1.99
C ILE A 10 -3.75 5.30 2.22
N ILE A 11 -3.97 4.87 3.47
CA ILE A 11 -4.98 3.84 3.79
C ILE A 11 -6.37 4.30 3.35
N GLY A 12 -6.75 5.55 3.62
CA GLY A 12 -8.03 6.11 3.17
C GLY A 12 -8.19 6.09 1.65
N VAL A 13 -7.15 6.48 0.91
CA VAL A 13 -7.13 6.42 -0.56
C VAL A 13 -7.26 4.99 -1.06
N LEU A 14 -6.56 4.03 -0.43
CA LEU A 14 -6.65 2.62 -0.81
C LEU A 14 -8.05 2.04 -0.59
N ILE A 15 -8.71 2.36 0.53
CA ILE A 15 -10.09 1.96 0.78
C ILE A 15 -11.01 2.54 -0.29
N TYR A 16 -10.89 3.84 -0.60
CA TYR A 16 -11.68 4.49 -1.64
C TYR A 16 -11.48 3.85 -3.03
N LEU A 17 -10.23 3.60 -3.41
CA LEU A 17 -9.91 2.95 -4.69
C LEU A 17 -10.44 1.53 -4.75
N ASN A 18 -10.32 0.76 -3.67
CA ASN A 18 -10.87 -0.59 -3.61
C ASN A 18 -12.39 -0.61 -3.79
N ILE A 19 -13.12 0.31 -3.14
CA ILE A 19 -14.58 0.42 -3.31
C ILE A 19 -14.93 0.82 -4.74
N LYS A 20 -14.29 1.87 -5.28
CA LYS A 20 -14.61 2.42 -6.61
C LYS A 20 -14.31 1.44 -7.73
N TYR A 21 -13.16 0.76 -7.64
CA TYR A 21 -12.67 -0.16 -8.68
C TYR A 21 -13.01 -1.61 -8.39
N TRP A 22 -13.85 -1.88 -7.38
CA TRP A 22 -14.30 -3.23 -7.04
C TRP A 22 -15.00 -3.93 -8.20
N LYS A 23 -15.64 -3.22 -9.12
CA LYS A 23 -16.34 -3.82 -10.28
C LYS A 23 -15.52 -3.85 -11.58
N THR A 24 -14.31 -3.32 -11.57
CA THR A 24 -13.48 -3.23 -12.78
C THR A 24 -12.56 -4.46 -12.91
N ASN A 25 -12.44 -4.98 -14.13
CA ASN A 25 -11.50 -6.05 -14.48
C ASN A 25 -10.10 -5.46 -14.67
N PHE A 26 -9.25 -5.60 -13.64
CA PHE A 26 -7.85 -5.18 -13.69
C PHE A 26 -6.96 -6.25 -14.30
N LYS A 27 -6.09 -5.86 -15.23
CA LYS A 27 -5.05 -6.76 -15.78
C LYS A 27 -3.91 -6.92 -14.77
N ILE A 28 -3.78 -8.10 -14.18
CA ILE A 28 -2.79 -8.44 -13.13
C ILE A 28 -1.37 -8.04 -13.51
N ASN A 29 -0.92 -8.33 -14.73
CA ASN A 29 0.50 -8.20 -15.09
C ASN A 29 1.04 -6.77 -14.98
N LYS A 30 0.27 -5.76 -15.39
CA LYS A 30 0.69 -4.35 -15.26
C LYS A 30 0.47 -3.82 -13.86
N GLY A 31 -0.58 -4.30 -13.16
CA GLY A 31 -0.89 -3.91 -11.79
C GLY A 31 0.14 -4.41 -10.77
N CYS A 32 0.68 -5.62 -10.96
CA CYS A 32 1.67 -6.21 -10.05
C CYS A 32 2.99 -5.44 -10.06
N LEU A 33 3.51 -5.11 -11.25
CA LEU A 33 4.76 -4.36 -11.38
C LEU A 33 4.62 -2.92 -10.85
N LEU A 34 3.52 -2.25 -11.19
CA LEU A 34 3.23 -0.90 -10.71
C LEU A 34 3.00 -0.89 -9.19
N GLY A 35 2.24 -1.85 -8.67
CA GLY A 35 1.97 -2.00 -7.24
C GLY A 35 3.22 -2.33 -6.45
N GLY A 36 4.05 -3.27 -6.94
CA GLY A 36 5.32 -3.62 -6.31
C GLY A 36 6.28 -2.43 -6.24
N LEU A 37 6.34 -1.60 -7.27
CA LEU A 37 7.18 -0.39 -7.28
C LEU A 37 6.62 0.70 -6.34
N LEU A 38 5.29 0.90 -6.32
CA LEU A 38 4.62 1.85 -5.43
C LEU A 38 4.77 1.47 -3.95
N PHE A 39 4.38 0.26 -3.57
CA PHE A 39 4.41 -0.22 -2.18
C PHE A 39 5.82 -0.62 -1.74
N GLY A 40 6.68 -1.05 -2.66
CA GLY A 40 8.04 -1.48 -2.37
C GLY A 40 8.98 -0.31 -2.11
N PHE A 41 8.82 0.80 -2.85
CA PHE A 41 9.78 1.90 -2.85
C PHE A 41 9.15 3.27 -2.67
N PHE A 42 8.24 3.70 -3.56
CA PHE A 42 7.80 5.10 -3.60
C PHE A 42 7.02 5.53 -2.36
N LEU A 43 6.01 4.76 -1.96
CA LEU A 43 5.18 5.07 -0.78
C LEU A 43 5.98 5.09 0.53
N PRO A 44 6.77 4.05 0.88
CA PRO A 44 7.56 4.10 2.11
C PRO A 44 8.60 5.22 2.10
N PHE A 45 9.21 5.51 0.94
CA PHE A 45 10.21 6.58 0.83
C PHE A 45 9.60 7.97 1.01
N ILE A 46 8.46 8.25 0.37
CA ILE A 46 7.73 9.52 0.54
C ILE A 46 7.26 9.67 1.99
N SER A 47 6.72 8.59 2.57
CA SER A 47 6.25 8.58 3.96
C SER A 47 7.39 8.89 4.94
N MET A 48 8.58 8.34 4.71
CA MET A 48 9.78 8.63 5.50
C MET A 48 10.21 10.09 5.41
N ILE A 49 10.27 10.66 4.19
CA ILE A 49 10.65 12.08 3.99
C ILE A 49 9.68 13.00 4.71
N ILE A 50 8.37 12.76 4.59
CA ILE A 50 7.34 13.60 5.22
C ILE A 50 7.46 13.54 6.74
N GLU A 51 7.63 12.36 7.34
CA GLU A 51 7.80 12.24 8.79
C GLU A 51 9.07 12.97 9.27
N LEU A 52 10.19 12.79 8.56
CA LEU A 52 11.45 13.47 8.88
C LEU A 52 11.33 14.99 8.79
N GLN A 53 10.54 15.51 7.85
CA GLN A 53 10.31 16.95 7.73
C GLN A 53 9.38 17.51 8.82
N ILE A 54 8.37 16.74 9.25
CA ILE A 54 7.40 17.18 10.25
C ILE A 54 7.98 17.12 11.67
N VAL A 55 8.73 16.06 11.98
CA VAL A 55 9.17 15.75 13.36
C VAL A 55 10.66 16.03 13.57
N GLY A 56 11.42 16.34 12.50
CA GLY A 56 12.89 16.32 12.47
C GLY A 56 13.63 17.12 13.54
N GLU A 57 13.05 18.18 14.10
CA GLU A 57 13.68 18.95 15.19
C GLU A 57 13.46 18.36 16.59
N TRP A 58 12.47 17.49 16.76
CA TRP A 58 12.04 16.93 18.06
C TRP A 58 12.28 15.42 18.16
N MET A 59 12.90 14.82 17.13
CA MET A 59 13.00 13.38 16.95
C MET A 59 14.26 12.82 17.62
N ASP A 60 14.09 11.82 18.49
CA ASP A 60 15.22 11.08 19.07
C ASP A 60 15.87 10.16 18.03
N SER A 61 17.15 9.83 18.22
CA SER A 61 17.92 8.97 17.33
C SER A 61 17.26 7.60 17.11
N PHE A 62 16.56 7.06 18.12
CA PHE A 62 15.79 5.82 17.97
C PHE A 62 14.56 5.98 17.07
N GLU A 63 13.90 7.13 17.10
CA GLU A 63 12.75 7.39 16.25
C GLU A 63 13.14 7.50 14.77
N VAL A 64 14.34 8.02 14.48
CA VAL A 64 14.91 8.00 13.13
C VAL A 64 15.04 6.56 12.63
N VAL A 65 15.53 5.65 13.46
CA VAL A 65 15.63 4.22 13.09
C VAL A 65 14.23 3.62 12.85
N TYR A 66 13.24 3.99 13.66
CA TYR A 66 11.86 3.51 13.48
C TYR A 66 11.20 4.02 12.18
N THR A 67 11.65 5.13 11.60
CA THR A 67 11.14 5.55 10.28
C THR A 67 11.48 4.55 9.16
N PHE A 68 12.55 3.77 9.28
CA PHE A 68 12.87 2.70 8.32
C PHE A 68 11.88 1.53 8.40
N LEU A 69 11.22 1.32 9.53
CA LEU A 69 10.19 0.28 9.67
C LEU A 69 8.96 0.54 8.79
N ARG A 70 8.82 1.74 8.22
CA ARG A 70 7.77 2.05 7.24
C ARG A 70 7.88 1.19 5.99
N PHE A 71 9.09 0.82 5.56
CA PHE A 71 9.26 -0.08 4.41
C PHE A 71 8.55 -1.43 4.62
N PRO A 72 8.87 -2.20 5.68
CA PRO A 72 8.11 -3.40 6.04
C PRO A 72 6.60 -3.15 6.15
N THR A 73 6.16 -2.05 6.76
CA THR A 73 4.74 -1.71 6.90
C THR A 73 4.06 -1.60 5.53
N TYR A 74 4.64 -0.86 4.59
CA TYR A 74 4.09 -0.71 3.24
C TYR A 74 4.17 -1.99 2.42
N TRP A 75 5.19 -2.84 2.63
CA TRP A 75 5.25 -4.14 1.99
C TRP A 75 4.12 -5.06 2.46
N ILE A 76 3.82 -5.08 3.76
CA ILE A 76 2.69 -5.85 4.31
C ILE A 76 1.37 -5.36 3.70
N ILE A 77 1.16 -4.03 3.65
CA ILE A 77 -0.03 -3.45 3.03
C ILE A 77 -0.12 -3.86 1.55
N GLY A 78 0.98 -3.78 0.81
CA GLY A 78 1.05 -4.19 -0.59
C GLY A 78 0.72 -5.67 -0.80
N ILE A 79 1.24 -6.55 0.04
CA ILE A 79 0.94 -7.99 0.01
C ILE A 79 -0.55 -8.23 0.26
N ILE A 80 -1.14 -7.59 1.28
CA ILE A 80 -2.58 -7.69 1.57
C ILE A 80 -3.41 -7.25 0.35
N GLN A 81 -3.05 -6.14 -0.28
CA GLN A 81 -3.74 -5.66 -1.49
C GLN A 81 -3.64 -6.67 -2.65
N MET A 82 -2.47 -7.27 -2.86
CA MET A 82 -2.30 -8.31 -3.88
C MET A 82 -3.15 -9.55 -3.60
N VAL A 83 -3.23 -9.99 -2.35
CA VAL A 83 -4.06 -11.13 -1.95
C VAL A 83 -5.54 -10.84 -2.19
N ILE A 84 -6.04 -9.66 -1.81
CA ILE A 84 -7.44 -9.27 -2.04
C ILE A 84 -7.79 -9.28 -3.53
N ILE A 85 -6.92 -8.69 -4.37
CA ILE A 85 -7.13 -8.66 -5.83
C ILE A 85 -7.06 -10.08 -6.42
N GLY A 86 -6.12 -10.91 -5.95
CA GLY A 86 -5.98 -12.31 -6.38
C GLY A 86 -7.21 -13.15 -6.08
N ILE A 87 -7.75 -13.06 -4.86
CA ILE A 87 -8.98 -13.76 -4.46
C ILE A 87 -10.14 -13.34 -5.36
N LYS A 88 -10.33 -12.03 -5.57
CA LYS A 88 -11.40 -11.49 -6.42
C LYS A 88 -11.34 -12.04 -7.85
N LEU A 89 -10.14 -12.09 -8.45
CA LEU A 89 -9.97 -12.58 -9.81
C LEU A 89 -10.23 -14.08 -9.93
N SER A 90 -9.86 -14.86 -8.91
CA SER A 90 -10.22 -16.28 -8.84
C SER A 90 -11.73 -16.49 -8.85
N PHE A 91 -12.48 -15.71 -8.05
CA PHE A 91 -13.95 -15.79 -8.01
C PHE A 91 -14.61 -15.38 -9.33
N ASN A 92 -14.12 -14.34 -10.01
CA ASN A 92 -14.68 -13.93 -11.30
C ASN A 92 -14.51 -15.01 -12.38
N ASN A 93 -13.34 -15.66 -12.43
CA ASN A 93 -13.08 -16.73 -13.41
C ASN A 93 -13.99 -17.95 -13.19
N GLU A 94 -14.35 -18.29 -11.94
CA GLU A 94 -15.29 -19.38 -11.66
C GLU A 94 -16.73 -19.08 -12.08
N ASN A 95 -17.15 -17.81 -12.06
CA ASN A 95 -18.47 -17.41 -12.50
C ASN A 95 -18.57 -17.36 -14.03
N GLU A 96 -17.52 -16.91 -14.73
CA GLU A 96 -17.47 -16.94 -16.21
C GLU A 96 -17.45 -18.37 -16.78
N GLN A 97 -17.00 -19.37 -16.03
CA GLN A 97 -17.04 -20.78 -16.47
C GLN A 97 -18.40 -21.48 -16.27
N LYS A 98 -19.36 -20.82 -15.59
CA LYS A 98 -20.69 -21.37 -15.28
C LYS A 98 -21.83 -20.78 -16.13
N GLU A 99 -21.55 -19.77 -16.95
CA GLU A 99 -22.44 -19.27 -18.00
C GLU A 99 -22.14 -19.95 -19.35
#